data_AF-F0XP35-F1
#
_entry.id   AF-F0XP35-F1
#
_cell.length_a   1.000
_cell.length_b   1.000
_cell.length_c   1.000
_cell.angle_alpha   90.00
_cell.angle_beta   90.00
_cell.angle_gamma   90.00
#
_symmetry.space_group_name_H-M   'P 1'
#
loop_
_entity.id
_entity.type
_entity.pdbx_description
1 polymer ?
#
loop_
_entity_poly.entity_id
_entity_poly.type
_entity_poly.pdbx_seq_one_letter_code
_entity_poly.pdbx_strand_id
1 'polypeptide(L)'
;MPTSLESARPIMAPSARTSVRYSTYSVAPSCAPTFQTTDSATAEIHTIEQNLVRMENKALQQQRVSLNEEKTAVFQKLALGAKLDRALERRMTSQDAVMRPPRAKKTDSTILDEKSEKL
;
A
#
# COMPACT_ATOMS: atom_id res chain seq x y z
N MET A 1 19.57 40.78 38.63
CA MET A 1 18.90 41.82 37.83
C MET A 1 18.23 41.16 36.64
N PRO A 2 16.89 41.21 36.48
CA PRO A 2 16.24 40.65 35.29
C PRO A 2 16.42 41.61 34.09
N THR A 3 16.80 41.08 32.92
CA THR A 3 16.99 41.86 31.68
C THR A 3 15.69 41.91 30.87
N SER A 4 15.19 43.12 30.60
CA SER A 4 13.92 43.39 29.91
C SER A 4 13.88 42.90 28.46
N LEU A 5 12.77 42.28 28.05
CA LEU A 5 12.52 41.69 26.72
C LEU A 5 11.91 42.65 25.69
N GLU A 6 11.95 43.97 25.92
CA GLU A 6 11.14 44.93 25.14
C GLU A 6 11.87 45.55 23.91
N SER A 7 13.15 45.21 23.66
CA SER A 7 13.93 45.87 22.60
C SER A 7 14.36 44.93 21.47
N ALA A 8 13.47 44.06 21.00
CA ALA A 8 13.72 43.23 19.81
C ALA A 8 13.00 43.78 18.57
N ARG A 9 13.24 45.05 18.22
CA ARG A 9 12.97 45.51 16.85
C ARG A 9 14.21 45.23 16.01
N PRO A 10 14.13 44.39 14.96
CA PRO A 10 15.29 44.10 14.13
C PRO A 10 15.64 45.35 13.33
N ILE A 11 16.82 45.92 13.59
CA ILE A 11 17.42 46.95 12.73
C ILE A 11 17.68 46.28 11.38
N MET A 12 16.94 46.71 10.35
CA MET A 12 17.15 46.34 8.94
C MET A 12 18.51 46.82 8.47
N ALA A 13 19.55 46.04 8.77
CA ALA A 13 20.87 46.13 8.17
C ALA A 13 21.32 44.71 7.77
N PRO A 14 21.87 44.50 6.56
CA PRO A 14 22.32 43.18 6.13
C PRO A 14 23.58 42.79 6.93
N SER A 15 23.36 42.08 8.03
CA SER A 15 24.42 41.59 8.90
C SER A 15 24.95 40.27 8.34
N ALA A 16 26.12 40.30 7.70
CA ALA A 16 26.87 39.12 7.27
C ALA A 16 27.51 38.40 8.49
N ARG A 17 26.70 38.07 9.49
CA ARG A 17 27.11 37.29 10.65
C ARG A 17 26.61 35.87 10.45
N THR A 18 27.54 34.93 10.42
CA THR A 18 27.30 33.48 10.58
C THR A 18 26.83 33.18 12.02
N SER A 19 25.85 33.93 12.52
CA SER A 19 25.34 33.77 13.88
C SER A 19 24.53 32.49 13.92
N VAL A 20 25.09 31.48 14.59
CA VAL A 20 24.35 30.32 15.08
C VAL A 20 23.21 30.87 15.93
N ARG A 21 22.00 30.90 15.36
CA ARG A 21 20.79 31.22 16.10
C ARG A 21 20.55 30.07 17.05
N TYR A 22 20.90 30.25 18.31
CA TYR A 22 20.49 29.35 19.39
C TYR A 22 18.97 29.54 19.59
N SER A 23 18.18 28.84 18.78
CA SER A 23 16.74 28.74 18.94
C SER A 23 16.46 27.74 20.05
N THR A 24 16.13 28.22 21.26
CA THR A 24 15.90 27.38 22.45
C THR A 24 14.69 26.43 22.33
N TYR A 25 13.89 26.49 21.26
CA TYR A 25 12.65 25.71 21.13
C TYR A 25 12.41 25.05 19.76
N SER A 26 13.43 24.92 18.90
CA SER A 26 13.24 24.24 17.62
C SER A 26 13.94 22.87 17.62
N VAL A 27 13.17 21.81 17.85
CA VAL A 27 13.57 20.41 17.70
C VAL A 27 13.54 20.00 16.21
N ALA A 28 14.02 20.88 15.33
CA ALA A 28 14.18 20.56 13.92
C ALA A 28 15.59 19.96 13.73
N PRO A 29 15.74 18.73 13.20
CA PRO A 29 17.06 18.13 13.02
C PRO A 29 17.82 18.89 11.94
N SER A 30 18.79 19.72 12.32
CA SER A 30 19.79 20.23 11.38
C SER A 30 20.85 19.16 11.17
N CYS A 31 21.29 18.93 9.94
CA CYS A 31 22.29 17.92 9.55
C CYS A 31 23.72 18.15 10.11
N ALA A 32 23.89 18.96 11.16
CA ALA A 32 25.12 19.08 11.90
C ALA A 32 25.06 18.15 13.12
N PRO A 33 26.04 17.26 13.35
CA PRO A 33 26.09 16.42 14.54
C PRO A 33 26.51 17.29 15.73
N THR A 34 25.56 18.04 16.31
CA THR A 34 25.80 18.91 17.48
C THR A 34 25.21 18.30 18.76
N PHE A 35 25.19 16.98 18.86
CA PHE A 35 24.94 16.30 20.13
C PHE A 35 26.26 15.75 20.63
N GLN A 36 26.83 16.40 21.66
CA GLN A 36 27.76 15.68 22.54
C GLN A 36 26.92 14.57 23.17
N THR A 37 27.09 13.35 22.69
CA THR A 37 26.40 12.18 23.26
C THR A 37 26.95 11.99 24.66
N THR A 38 26.13 12.23 25.67
CA THR A 38 26.45 11.81 27.03
C THR A 38 26.42 10.28 27.08
N ASP A 39 27.22 9.68 27.96
CA ASP A 39 27.30 8.22 28.11
C ASP A 39 25.94 7.55 28.43
N SER A 40 24.98 8.34 28.95
CA SER A 40 23.59 7.93 29.13
C SER A 40 22.85 7.73 27.80
N ALA A 41 23.04 8.63 26.84
CA ALA A 41 22.35 8.56 25.56
C ALA A 41 22.81 7.34 24.73
N THR A 42 24.09 6.97 24.82
CA THR A 42 24.63 5.76 24.19
C THR A 42 24.12 4.49 24.88
N ALA A 43 24.02 4.49 26.21
CA ALA A 43 23.45 3.39 26.97
C ALA A 43 21.97 3.13 26.62
N GLU A 44 21.17 4.21 26.49
CA GLU A 44 19.77 4.12 26.07
C GLU A 44 19.65 3.51 24.67
N ILE A 45 20.48 3.95 23.71
CA ILE A 45 20.48 3.40 22.34
C ILE A 45 20.76 1.89 22.37
N HIS A 46 21.75 1.43 23.13
CA HIS A 46 22.04 0.00 23.24
C HIS A 46 20.91 -0.80 23.87
N THR A 47 20.20 -0.22 24.86
CA THR A 47 19.04 -0.89 25.46
C THR A 47 17.90 -1.05 24.45
N ILE A 48 17.68 -0.03 23.60
CA ILE A 48 16.68 -0.06 22.54
C ILE A 48 17.06 -1.10 21.50
N GLU A 49 18.31 -1.12 21.04
CA GLU A 49 18.81 -2.13 20.08
C GLU A 49 18.60 -3.55 20.62
N GLN A 50 18.96 -3.80 21.88
CA GLN A 50 18.82 -5.12 22.47
C GLN A 50 17.35 -5.55 22.62
N ASN A 51 16.47 -4.61 22.96
CA ASN A 51 15.03 -4.87 23.03
C ASN A 51 14.42 -5.11 21.65
N LEU A 52 14.87 -4.39 20.62
CA LEU A 52 14.43 -4.58 19.25
C LEU A 52 14.81 -5.97 18.73
N VAL A 53 16.03 -6.44 19.01
CA VAL A 53 16.49 -7.80 18.64
C VAL A 53 15.67 -8.88 19.34
N ARG A 54 15.22 -8.66 20.58
CA ARG A 54 14.33 -9.60 21.28
C ARG A 54 12.90 -9.58 20.74
N MET A 55 12.44 -8.43 20.26
CA MET A 55 11.13 -8.27 19.61
C MET A 55 11.11 -8.80 18.18
N GLU A 56 12.28 -9.00 17.55
CA GLU A 56 12.38 -9.58 16.22
C GLU A 56 11.86 -11.03 16.22
N ASN A 57 10.75 -11.25 15.52
CA ASN A 57 10.21 -12.59 15.33
C ASN A 57 10.86 -13.26 14.11
N LYS A 58 11.98 -13.95 14.36
CA LYS A 58 12.76 -14.67 13.33
C LYS A 58 11.98 -15.80 12.66
N ALA A 59 11.02 -16.41 13.36
CA ALA A 59 10.17 -17.45 12.78
C ALA A 59 9.24 -16.88 11.69
N LEU A 60 8.67 -15.68 11.90
CA LEU A 60 7.85 -15.01 10.90
C LEU A 60 8.66 -14.53 9.69
N GLN A 61 9.90 -14.10 9.89
CA GLN A 61 10.80 -13.79 8.78
C GLN A 61 11.09 -15.02 7.92
N GLN A 62 11.36 -16.17 8.54
CA GLN A 62 11.60 -17.43 7.82
C GLN A 62 10.37 -17.95 7.09
N GLN A 63 9.16 -17.64 7.58
CA GLN A 63 7.91 -17.99 6.90
C GLN A 63 7.70 -17.17 5.61
N ARG A 64 8.25 -15.95 5.52
CA ARG A 64 8.14 -15.12 4.32
C ARG A 64 9.09 -15.65 3.25
N VAL A 65 8.56 -16.45 2.35
CA VAL A 65 9.30 -16.93 1.18
C VAL A 65 9.44 -15.81 0.16
N SER A 66 10.63 -15.20 0.08
CA SER A 66 11.03 -14.39 -1.08
C SER A 66 11.52 -15.33 -2.18
N LEU A 67 10.82 -15.34 -3.31
CA LEU A 67 11.17 -16.21 -4.43
C LEU A 67 12.34 -15.60 -5.23
N ASN A 68 13.29 -16.44 -5.61
CA ASN A 68 14.33 -16.07 -6.59
C ASN A 68 13.69 -15.76 -7.94
N GLU A 69 14.35 -14.92 -8.75
CA GLU A 69 13.84 -14.47 -10.05
C GLU A 69 13.45 -15.64 -10.97
N GLU A 70 14.27 -16.68 -11.06
CA GLU A 70 13.98 -17.89 -11.82
C GLU A 70 12.66 -18.56 -11.38
N LYS A 71 12.46 -18.69 -10.06
CA LYS A 71 11.23 -19.29 -9.51
C LYS A 71 10.02 -18.43 -9.85
N THR A 72 10.15 -17.10 -9.77
CA THR A 72 9.06 -16.20 -10.16
C THR A 72 8.69 -16.34 -11.63
N ALA A 73 9.66 -16.46 -12.53
CA ALA A 73 9.42 -16.68 -13.96
C ALA A 73 8.69 -18.00 -14.23
N VAL A 74 9.07 -19.08 -13.53
CA VAL A 74 8.39 -20.39 -13.63
C VAL A 74 6.93 -20.27 -13.18
N PHE A 75 6.66 -19.63 -12.04
CA PHE A 75 5.28 -19.43 -11.58
C PHE A 75 4.47 -18.54 -12.51
N GLN A 76 5.06 -17.51 -13.10
CA GLN A 76 4.39 -16.68 -14.10
C GLN A 76 4.02 -17.48 -15.35
N LYS A 77 4.92 -18.33 -15.85
CA LYS A 77 4.64 -19.21 -16.99
C LYS A 77 3.52 -20.21 -16.68
N LEU A 78 3.56 -20.84 -15.50
CA LEU A 78 2.54 -21.79 -15.06
C LEU A 78 1.18 -21.11 -14.90
N ALA A 79 1.15 -19.92 -14.29
CA ALA A 79 -0.06 -19.12 -14.14
C ALA A 79 -0.64 -18.68 -15.48
N LEU A 80 0.21 -18.32 -16.46
CA LEU A 80 -0.22 -17.97 -17.81
C LEU A 80 -0.86 -19.19 -18.50
N GLY A 81 -0.20 -20.35 -18.46
CA GLY A 81 -0.75 -21.60 -19.00
C GLY A 81 -2.13 -21.92 -18.44
N ALA A 82 -2.25 -21.94 -17.10
CA ALA A 82 -3.53 -22.20 -16.44
C ALA A 82 -4.62 -21.17 -16.79
N LYS A 83 -4.26 -19.89 -16.97
CA LYS A 83 -5.19 -18.85 -17.43
C LYS A 83 -5.66 -19.09 -18.86
N LEU A 84 -4.76 -19.50 -19.75
CA LEU A 84 -5.10 -19.85 -21.13
C LEU A 84 -6.03 -21.07 -21.16
N ASP A 85 -5.70 -22.13 -20.42
CA ASP A 85 -6.52 -23.34 -20.36
C ASP A 85 -7.94 -23.02 -19.88
N ARG A 86 -8.07 -22.24 -18.80
CA ARG A 86 -9.37 -21.79 -18.30
C ARG A 86 -10.12 -20.89 -19.29
N ALA A 87 -9.41 -20.02 -20.01
CA ALA A 87 -10.02 -19.17 -21.03
C ALA A 87 -10.52 -20.00 -22.22
N LEU A 88 -9.72 -20.98 -22.66
CA LEU A 88 -10.10 -21.92 -23.69
C LEU A 88 -11.29 -22.78 -23.24
N GLU A 89 -11.28 -23.33 -22.03
CA GLU A 89 -12.41 -24.09 -21.48
C GLU A 89 -13.71 -23.28 -21.58
N ARG A 90 -13.72 -22.03 -21.09
CA ARG A 90 -14.88 -21.14 -21.19
C ARG A 90 -15.33 -20.87 -22.62
N ARG A 91 -14.40 -20.75 -23.55
CA ARG A 91 -14.72 -20.56 -24.97
C ARG A 91 -15.30 -21.85 -25.53
N MET A 92 -14.62 -22.98 -25.33
CA MET A 92 -14.97 -24.30 -25.85
C MET A 92 -16.28 -24.84 -25.27
N THR A 93 -16.65 -24.44 -24.05
CA THR A 93 -17.97 -24.73 -23.50
C THR A 93 -19.06 -24.00 -24.29
N SER A 94 -20.02 -24.76 -24.83
CA SER A 94 -21.16 -24.25 -25.63
C SER A 94 -20.84 -23.70 -27.02
N GLN A 95 -19.61 -23.89 -27.53
CA GLN A 95 -19.27 -23.55 -28.91
C GLN A 95 -19.81 -24.57 -29.92
N ASP A 96 -19.96 -25.83 -29.51
CA ASP A 96 -20.46 -26.88 -30.38
C ASP A 96 -21.93 -26.61 -30.75
N ALA A 97 -22.23 -26.71 -32.04
CA ALA A 97 -23.58 -26.53 -32.54
C ALA A 97 -24.47 -27.69 -32.03
N VAL A 98 -25.29 -27.41 -31.02
CA VAL A 98 -26.34 -28.35 -30.58
C VAL A 98 -27.54 -28.19 -31.49
N MET A 99 -27.84 -29.20 -32.30
CA MET A 99 -29.07 -29.23 -33.07
C MET A 99 -30.26 -29.27 -32.11
N ARG A 100 -30.99 -28.16 -32.01
CA ARG A 100 -32.20 -28.08 -31.20
C ARG A 100 -33.41 -28.23 -32.10
N PRO A 101 -34.44 -29.00 -31.68
CA PRO A 101 -35.69 -29.01 -32.41
C PRO A 101 -36.21 -27.58 -32.55
N PRO A 102 -36.81 -27.22 -33.70
CA PRO A 102 -37.33 -25.88 -33.92
C PRO A 102 -38.30 -25.49 -32.80
N ARG A 103 -38.16 -24.28 -32.26
CA ARG A 103 -39.09 -23.77 -31.26
C ARG A 103 -40.48 -23.76 -31.88
N ALA A 104 -41.42 -24.50 -31.29
CA ALA A 104 -42.82 -24.43 -31.68
C ALA A 104 -43.26 -22.95 -31.60
N LYS A 105 -43.76 -22.41 -32.71
CA LYS A 105 -44.38 -21.09 -32.72
C LYS A 105 -45.50 -21.13 -31.69
N LYS A 106 -45.50 -20.21 -30.72
CA LYS A 106 -46.66 -20.00 -29.85
C LYS A 106 -47.84 -19.73 -30.78
N THR A 107 -48.78 -20.66 -30.84
CA THR A 107 -50.04 -20.46 -31.54
C THR A 107 -50.79 -19.34 -30.82
N ASP A 108 -51.37 -18.42 -31.57
CA ASP A 108 -52.04 -17.18 -31.10
C ASP A 108 -53.26 -17.38 -30.18
N SER A 109 -53.50 -18.60 -29.68
CA SER A 109 -54.67 -18.94 -28.84
C SER A 109 -54.67 -18.24 -27.49
N THR A 110 -53.52 -17.77 -26.98
CA THR A 110 -53.45 -17.05 -25.69
C THR A 110 -53.78 -15.56 -25.80
N ILE A 111 -53.83 -14.99 -27.01
CA ILE A 111 -54.13 -13.55 -27.20
C ILE A 111 -55.65 -13.29 -27.16
N LEU A 112 -56.48 -14.32 -27.37
CA LEU A 112 -57.95 -14.18 -27.40
C LEU A 112 -58.60 -14.22 -26.01
N ASP A 113 -57.96 -14.84 -25.02
CA ASP A 113 -58.54 -14.99 -23.68
C ASP A 113 -58.43 -13.70 -22.84
N GLU A 114 -57.43 -12.84 -23.05
CA GLU A 114 -57.33 -11.56 -22.32
C GLU A 114 -58.31 -10.48 -22.84
N LYS A 115 -58.89 -10.67 -24.03
CA LYS A 115 -59.79 -9.70 -24.65
C LYS A 115 -61.28 -9.96 -24.33
N SER A 116 -61.61 -11.13 -23.80
CA SER A 116 -62.98 -11.52 -23.43
C SER A 116 -63.33 -11.23 -21.95
N GLU A 117 -62.35 -10.97 -21.08
CA GLU A 117 -62.59 -10.65 -19.65
C GLU A 117 -62.72 -9.15 -19.34
N LYS A 118 -62.64 -8.27 -20.34
CA LYS A 118 -62.87 -6.82 -20.19
C LYS A 118 -64.10 -6.35 -20.97
N LEU A 119 -65.30 -6.75 -20.55
CA LEU A 119 -66.57 -6.07 -20.84
C LEU A 119 -67.55 -6.28 -19.67
#